data_AF-A0A2T4ZBK5-F1
#
_entry.id   AF-A0A2T4ZBK5-F1
#
_cell.length_a   1.000
_cell.length_b   1.000
_cell.length_c   1.000
_cell.angle_alpha   90.00
_cell.angle_beta   90.00
_cell.angle_gamma   90.00
#
_symmetry.space_group_name_H-M   'P 1'
#
loop_
_entity.id
_entity.type
_entity.pdbx_description
1 polymer ?
#
loop_
_entity_poly.entity_id
_entity_poly.type
_entity_poly.pdbx_seq_one_letter_code
_entity_poly.pdbx_strand_id
1 'polypeptide(L)'
;MLKGYKVGIDDLFNQLGSIPGAKTGKGPRHPTQPANEIQKSIDDFLLSYPALRNDPGYVDFLEKYAGAYIENEDQTQIVDILGFSNVSTHIIDMEGPVVNEHGFLIFAQCIYSSIHDGKLTDSYEHDFAFSVTGAEGIYWISTTLHTQNQPFIFYAENFLQWLRNLISAGGIFERPHFK
;
A
#
# COMPACT_ATOMS: atom_id res chain seq x y z
N MET A 1 -17.30 28.17 9.44
CA MET A 1 -15.92 27.65 9.29
C MET A 1 -15.68 26.61 10.37
N LEU A 2 -15.87 25.33 10.05
CA LEU A 2 -15.51 24.24 10.96
C LEU A 2 -13.98 24.09 10.90
N LYS A 3 -13.32 24.14 12.06
CA LYS A 3 -11.89 23.81 12.18
C LYS A 3 -11.70 22.40 11.63
N GLY A 4 -11.03 22.28 10.48
CA GLY A 4 -10.74 20.99 9.87
C GLY A 4 -9.87 20.19 10.83
N TYR A 5 -10.45 19.19 11.49
CA TYR A 5 -9.68 18.17 12.18
C TYR A 5 -8.75 17.54 11.15
N LYS A 6 -7.45 17.70 11.35
CA LYS A 6 -6.43 17.06 10.52
C LYS A 6 -6.47 15.58 10.87
N VAL A 7 -7.27 14.79 10.14
CA VAL A 7 -7.40 13.33 10.35
C VAL A 7 -6.01 12.72 10.26
N GLY A 8 -5.54 12.16 11.38
CA GLY A 8 -4.21 11.58 11.50
C GLY A 8 -4.17 10.14 10.97
N ILE A 9 -2.96 9.60 10.86
CA ILE A 9 -2.75 8.20 10.46
C ILE A 9 -3.51 7.23 11.38
N ASP A 10 -3.57 7.53 12.68
CA ASP A 10 -4.20 6.65 13.66
C ASP A 10 -5.73 6.55 13.43
N ASP A 11 -6.37 7.66 13.09
CA ASP A 11 -7.81 7.69 12.77
C ASP A 11 -8.12 6.90 11.50
N LEU A 12 -7.23 6.95 10.50
CA LEU A 12 -7.40 6.20 9.25
C LEU A 12 -7.18 4.71 9.48
N PHE A 13 -6.18 4.31 10.26
CA PHE A 13 -5.94 2.90 10.55
C PHE A 13 -7.00 2.29 11.48
N ASN A 14 -7.60 3.07 12.38
CA ASN A 14 -8.79 2.64 13.12
C ASN A 14 -9.99 2.36 12.19
N GLN A 15 -10.18 3.21 11.17
CA GLN A 15 -11.21 2.99 10.15
C GLN A 15 -10.88 1.79 9.26
N LEU A 16 -9.63 1.66 8.82
CA LEU A 16 -9.15 0.54 8.01
C LEU A 16 -9.36 -0.79 8.75
N GLY A 17 -9.00 -0.86 10.03
CA GLY A 17 -9.17 -2.06 10.87
C GLY A 17 -10.64 -2.41 11.16
N SER A 18 -11.59 -1.54 10.81
CA SER A 18 -13.03 -1.84 10.90
C SER A 18 -13.58 -2.49 9.62
N ILE A 19 -12.78 -2.58 8.55
CA ILE A 19 -13.16 -3.22 7.29
C ILE A 19 -13.04 -4.75 7.44
N PRO A 20 -14.05 -5.54 7.04
CA PRO A 20 -13.95 -7.00 7.06
C PRO A 20 -12.72 -7.51 6.30
N GLY A 21 -12.00 -8.47 6.90
CA GLY A 21 -10.77 -9.03 6.31
C GLY A 21 -9.51 -8.18 6.49
N ALA A 22 -9.65 -6.94 6.97
CA ALA A 22 -8.50 -6.07 7.22
C ALA A 22 -7.66 -6.55 8.41
N LYS A 23 -6.35 -6.48 8.24
CA LYS A 23 -5.32 -6.72 9.26
C LYS A 23 -4.33 -5.57 9.19
N THR A 24 -3.90 -5.09 10.35
CA THR A 24 -2.90 -4.02 10.45
C THR A 24 -1.68 -4.52 11.20
N GLY A 25 -0.50 -4.21 10.68
CA GLY A 25 0.75 -4.51 11.33
C GLY A 25 1.02 -3.64 12.56
N LYS A 26 2.21 -3.82 13.12
CA LYS A 26 2.70 -3.03 14.26
C LYS A 26 4.11 -2.56 13.94
N GLY A 27 4.29 -1.25 13.98
CA GLY A 27 5.59 -0.61 13.86
C GLY A 27 6.26 -0.34 15.20
N PRO A 28 7.51 0.14 15.18
CA PRO A 28 8.27 0.50 16.39
C PRO A 28 7.61 1.58 17.24
N ARG A 29 6.71 2.38 16.66
CA ARG A 29 5.93 3.43 17.34
C ARG A 29 4.45 3.11 17.44
N HIS A 30 4.03 1.85 17.22
CA HIS A 30 2.63 1.45 17.34
C HIS A 30 2.05 1.86 18.72
N PRO A 31 0.86 2.47 18.80
CA PRO A 31 0.38 3.16 20.01
C PRO A 31 0.22 2.27 21.24
N THR A 32 -0.05 0.98 21.05
CA THR A 32 -0.34 0.04 22.15
C THR A 32 0.64 -1.13 22.21
N GLN A 33 1.36 -1.42 21.12
CA GLN A 33 2.17 -2.63 20.97
C GLN A 33 3.37 -2.37 20.05
N PRO A 34 4.35 -1.54 20.48
CA PRO A 34 5.57 -1.28 19.72
C PRO A 34 6.33 -2.56 19.33
N ALA A 35 6.77 -2.62 18.07
CA ALA A 35 7.67 -3.66 17.54
C ALA A 35 9.05 -3.04 17.25
N ASN A 36 9.87 -2.87 18.28
CA ASN A 36 11.14 -2.13 18.17
C ASN A 36 12.17 -2.84 17.27
N GLU A 37 12.05 -4.15 17.10
CA GLU A 37 12.96 -4.99 16.33
C GLU A 37 13.05 -4.61 14.84
N ILE A 38 12.01 -3.98 14.28
CA ILE A 38 11.99 -3.60 12.85
C ILE A 38 12.50 -2.17 12.59
N GLN A 39 12.80 -1.38 13.63
CA GLN A 39 13.23 0.03 13.48
C GLN A 39 14.44 0.16 12.57
N LYS A 40 15.46 -0.70 12.75
CA LYS A 40 16.68 -0.65 11.93
C LYS A 40 16.38 -0.86 10.45
N SER A 41 15.48 -1.78 10.11
CA SER A 41 15.11 -2.05 8.73
C SER A 41 14.39 -0.85 8.09
N ILE A 42 13.50 -0.19 8.84
CA ILE A 42 12.82 1.04 8.40
C ILE A 42 13.84 2.17 8.19
N ASP A 43 14.77 2.35 9.12
CA ASP A 43 15.80 3.40 9.04
C ASP A 43 16.71 3.20 7.82
N ASP A 44 17.20 1.98 7.61
CA ASP A 44 18.04 1.61 6.47
C ASP A 44 17.28 1.83 5.15
N PHE A 45 16.00 1.43 5.09
CA PHE A 45 15.15 1.64 3.92
C PHE A 45 14.94 3.13 3.60
N LEU A 46 14.60 3.95 4.59
CA LEU A 46 14.43 5.39 4.41
C LEU A 46 15.75 6.13 4.16
N LEU A 47 16.89 5.53 4.51
CA LEU A 47 18.21 6.00 4.13
C LEU A 47 18.51 5.69 2.65
N SER A 48 18.11 4.52 2.16
CA SER A 48 18.23 4.15 0.74
C SER A 48 17.31 4.95 -0.18
N TYR A 49 16.13 5.36 0.32
CA TYR A 49 15.12 6.08 -0.45
C TYR A 49 14.70 7.39 0.23
N PRO A 50 15.58 8.40 0.27
CA PRO A 50 15.36 9.64 1.02
C PRO A 50 14.15 10.45 0.52
N ALA A 51 13.76 10.32 -0.75
CA ALA A 51 12.59 10.99 -1.33
C ALA A 51 11.28 10.64 -0.59
N LEU A 52 11.18 9.43 -0.01
CA LEU A 52 10.00 8.97 0.74
C LEU A 52 9.76 9.81 2.00
N ARG A 53 10.80 10.48 2.53
CA ARG A 53 10.67 11.36 3.71
C ARG A 53 9.89 12.64 3.42
N ASN A 54 9.65 12.97 2.15
CA ASN A 54 8.80 14.09 1.75
C ASN A 54 7.31 13.79 2.01
N ASP A 55 6.92 12.53 2.18
CA ASP A 55 5.58 12.13 2.61
C ASP A 55 5.57 11.72 4.09
N PRO A 56 5.28 12.65 5.03
CA PRO A 56 5.26 12.34 6.45
C PRO A 56 4.17 11.33 6.82
N GLY A 57 3.09 11.22 6.04
CA GLY A 57 2.05 10.23 6.27
C GLY A 57 2.53 8.81 6.02
N TYR A 58 3.36 8.62 5.00
CA TYR A 58 3.98 7.34 4.72
C TYR A 58 5.04 6.96 5.77
N VAL A 59 5.87 7.91 6.20
CA VAL A 59 6.83 7.67 7.29
C VAL A 59 6.10 7.26 8.58
N ASP A 60 5.06 8.00 8.95
CA ASP A 60 4.23 7.66 10.11
C ASP A 60 3.58 6.26 9.97
N PHE A 61 3.14 5.88 8.76
CA PHE A 61 2.64 4.54 8.48
C PHE A 61 3.70 3.46 8.74
N LEU A 62 4.91 3.61 8.18
CA LEU A 62 5.99 2.65 8.38
C LEU A 62 6.35 2.53 9.87
N GLU A 63 6.44 3.65 10.58
CA GLU A 63 6.84 3.64 11.98
C GLU A 63 5.74 3.14 12.93
N LYS A 64 4.45 3.32 12.62
CA LYS A 64 3.36 2.93 13.53
C LYS A 64 2.71 1.60 13.17
N TYR A 65 2.54 1.32 11.89
CA TYR A 65 1.76 0.17 11.42
C TYR A 65 2.59 -0.80 10.60
N ALA A 66 3.61 -0.32 9.87
CA ALA A 66 4.59 -1.15 9.18
C ALA A 66 3.97 -2.25 8.29
N GLY A 67 2.80 -2.01 7.71
CA GLY A 67 2.11 -2.98 6.87
C GLY A 67 0.61 -3.06 7.15
N ALA A 68 -0.17 -3.41 6.13
CA ALA A 68 -1.56 -3.77 6.27
C ALA A 68 -1.99 -4.70 5.14
N TYR A 69 -3.05 -5.47 5.37
CA TYR A 69 -3.56 -6.44 4.42
C TYR A 69 -5.08 -6.45 4.48
N ILE A 70 -5.76 -6.48 3.35
CA ILE A 70 -7.20 -6.66 3.25
C ILE A 70 -7.45 -7.77 2.25
N GLU A 71 -8.31 -8.71 2.62
CA GLU A 71 -8.71 -9.81 1.76
C GLU A 71 -10.21 -10.03 1.93
N ASN A 72 -10.92 -10.13 0.81
CA ASN A 72 -12.34 -10.44 0.84
C ASN A 72 -12.61 -11.93 1.16
N GLU A 73 -13.86 -12.25 1.50
CA GLU A 73 -14.21 -13.60 2.00
C GLU A 73 -13.93 -14.73 1.00
N ASP A 74 -13.98 -14.45 -0.31
CA ASP A 74 -13.73 -15.43 -1.37
C ASP A 74 -12.27 -15.45 -1.85
N GLN A 75 -11.40 -14.62 -1.24
CA GLN A 75 -9.97 -14.50 -1.56
C GLN A 75 -9.68 -14.14 -3.02
N THR A 76 -10.64 -13.53 -3.71
CA THR A 76 -10.47 -13.07 -5.09
C THR A 76 -9.96 -11.63 -5.16
N GLN A 77 -9.99 -10.89 -4.06
CA GLN A 77 -9.57 -9.50 -3.99
C GLN A 77 -8.69 -9.28 -2.77
N ILE A 78 -7.48 -8.80 -3.04
CA ILE A 78 -6.46 -8.56 -2.03
C ILE A 78 -5.97 -7.13 -2.19
N VAL A 79 -5.82 -6.42 -1.06
CA VAL A 79 -5.03 -5.19 -0.98
C VAL A 79 -3.91 -5.42 0.01
N ASP A 80 -2.68 -5.45 -0.49
CA ASP A 80 -1.48 -5.60 0.31
C ASP A 80 -0.77 -4.26 0.38
N ILE A 81 -0.69 -3.67 1.58
CA ILE A 81 0.07 -2.43 1.85
C ILE A 81 1.40 -2.86 2.45
N LEU A 82 2.44 -2.82 1.62
CA LEU A 82 3.75 -3.36 1.91
C LEU A 82 4.40 -2.67 3.11
N GLY A 83 5.17 -3.43 3.86
CA GLY A 83 5.79 -2.92 5.08
C GLY A 83 6.85 -3.85 5.64
N PHE A 84 7.07 -3.77 6.95
CA PHE A 84 8.10 -4.51 7.68
C PHE A 84 7.52 -5.46 8.74
N SER A 85 6.20 -5.44 8.93
CA SER A 85 5.49 -6.37 9.79
C SER A 85 5.18 -7.68 9.07
N ASN A 86 4.74 -8.68 9.80
CA ASN A 86 4.34 -9.99 9.27
C ASN A 86 2.88 -10.05 8.76
N VAL A 87 2.20 -8.90 8.67
CA VAL A 87 0.79 -8.83 8.23
C VAL A 87 0.67 -8.70 6.71
N SER A 88 1.63 -8.03 6.09
CA SER A 88 1.72 -7.74 4.65
C SER A 88 2.92 -8.46 4.05
N THR A 89 3.06 -8.42 2.73
CA THR A 89 4.34 -8.75 2.10
C THR A 89 5.43 -7.81 2.62
N HIS A 90 6.57 -8.39 2.97
CA HIS A 90 7.69 -7.64 3.51
C HIS A 90 8.40 -6.93 2.36
N ILE A 91 8.52 -5.60 2.43
CA ILE A 91 8.84 -4.75 1.27
C ILE A 91 10.20 -5.05 0.64
N ILE A 92 11.17 -5.55 1.42
CA ILE A 92 12.51 -5.92 0.91
C ILE A 92 12.59 -7.37 0.39
N ASP A 93 11.55 -8.17 0.62
CA ASP A 93 11.50 -9.58 0.24
C ASP A 93 10.75 -9.78 -1.10
N MET A 94 10.30 -8.70 -1.74
CA MET A 94 9.64 -8.77 -3.05
C MET A 94 10.55 -9.43 -4.09
N GLU A 95 9.98 -10.32 -4.91
CA GLU A 95 10.67 -10.91 -6.05
C GLU A 95 10.87 -9.84 -7.14
N GLY A 96 12.04 -9.20 -7.13
CA GLY A 96 12.39 -8.16 -8.10
C GLY A 96 12.96 -6.91 -7.40
N PRO A 97 13.32 -5.88 -8.17
CA PRO A 97 13.79 -4.65 -7.56
C PRO A 97 12.60 -3.90 -6.95
N VAL A 98 12.71 -3.54 -5.66
CA VAL A 98 11.73 -2.71 -4.93
C VAL A 98 11.42 -1.40 -5.67
N VAL A 99 12.37 -0.93 -6.48
CA VAL A 99 12.23 0.18 -7.42
C VAL A 99 12.36 -0.34 -8.83
N ASN A 100 11.37 -0.11 -9.70
CA ASN A 100 11.44 -0.52 -11.10
C ASN A 100 12.45 0.30 -11.92
N GLU A 101 12.65 -0.07 -13.19
CA GLU A 101 13.56 0.64 -14.11
C GLU A 101 13.19 2.10 -14.37
N HIS A 102 11.96 2.50 -14.04
CA HIS A 102 11.43 3.85 -14.19
C HIS A 102 11.57 4.70 -12.92
N GLY A 103 12.14 4.16 -11.84
CA GLY A 103 12.34 4.89 -10.59
C GLY A 103 11.08 5.00 -9.74
N PHE A 104 10.18 4.02 -9.84
CA PHE A 104 9.00 3.92 -8.98
C PHE A 104 9.14 2.79 -7.96
N LEU A 105 8.93 3.12 -6.69
CA LEU A 105 8.91 2.20 -5.57
C LEU A 105 7.48 1.79 -5.25
N ILE A 106 7.13 0.53 -5.45
CA ILE A 106 5.80 0.00 -5.14
C ILE A 106 5.67 -0.10 -3.62
N PHE A 107 4.56 0.42 -3.06
CA PHE A 107 4.25 0.32 -1.64
C PHE A 107 2.90 -0.36 -1.37
N ALA A 108 2.04 -0.52 -2.38
CA ALA A 108 0.80 -1.26 -2.23
C ALA A 108 0.40 -1.94 -3.54
N GLN A 109 -0.23 -3.10 -3.43
CA GLN A 109 -0.71 -3.91 -4.55
C GLN A 109 -2.18 -4.23 -4.31
N CYS A 110 -3.02 -4.04 -5.34
CA CYS A 110 -4.42 -4.42 -5.33
C CYS A 110 -4.64 -5.51 -6.38
N ILE A 111 -4.79 -6.74 -5.93
CA ILE A 111 -4.82 -7.93 -6.78
C ILE A 111 -6.25 -8.46 -6.87
N TYR A 112 -6.71 -8.70 -8.10
CA TYR A 112 -8.02 -9.23 -8.43
C TYR A 112 -7.83 -10.51 -9.22
N SER A 113 -8.19 -11.64 -8.64
CA SER A 113 -8.06 -12.96 -9.24
C SER A 113 -9.43 -13.49 -9.66
N SER A 114 -9.50 -14.11 -10.83
CA SER A 114 -10.64 -14.93 -11.24
C SER A 114 -10.23 -16.39 -11.16
N ILE A 115 -10.96 -17.18 -10.39
CA ILE A 115 -10.70 -18.61 -10.21
C ILE A 115 -11.88 -19.41 -10.79
N HIS A 116 -11.59 -20.33 -11.71
CA HIS A 116 -12.55 -21.28 -12.26
C HIS A 116 -12.02 -22.69 -12.08
N ASP A 117 -12.83 -23.59 -11.51
CA ASP A 117 -12.44 -24.99 -11.20
C ASP A 117 -11.10 -25.09 -10.43
N GLY A 118 -10.86 -24.17 -9.49
CA GLY A 118 -9.65 -24.12 -8.67
C GLY A 118 -8.39 -23.65 -9.42
N LYS A 119 -8.53 -23.12 -10.65
CA LYS A 119 -7.44 -22.56 -11.44
C LYS A 119 -7.61 -21.06 -11.63
N LEU A 120 -6.52 -20.32 -11.47
CA LEU A 120 -6.45 -18.91 -11.84
C LEU A 120 -6.65 -18.78 -13.36
N THR A 121 -7.73 -18.13 -13.77
CA THR A 121 -8.05 -17.89 -15.18
C THR A 121 -7.68 -16.49 -15.64
N ASP A 122 -7.72 -15.53 -14.70
CA ASP A 122 -7.40 -14.13 -14.97
C ASP A 122 -6.84 -13.51 -13.68
N SER A 123 -5.90 -12.60 -13.84
CA SER A 123 -5.37 -11.80 -12.75
C SER A 123 -5.19 -10.37 -13.24
N TYR A 124 -5.63 -9.46 -12.39
CA TYR A 124 -5.51 -8.04 -12.60
C TYR A 124 -4.89 -7.41 -11.36
N GLU A 125 -3.92 -6.53 -11.57
CA GLU A 125 -3.19 -5.90 -10.48
C GLU A 125 -3.11 -4.40 -10.67
N HIS A 126 -3.34 -3.70 -9.56
CA HIS A 126 -3.25 -2.26 -9.43
C HIS A 126 -2.18 -1.93 -8.39
N ASP A 127 -1.00 -1.57 -8.87
CA ASP A 127 0.12 -1.23 -8.00
C ASP A 127 0.18 0.27 -7.79
N PHE A 128 0.46 0.66 -6.55
CA PHE A 128 0.66 2.04 -6.15
C PHE A 128 2.11 2.24 -5.74
N ALA A 129 2.69 3.36 -6.19
CA ALA A 129 4.10 3.62 -6.03
C ALA A 129 4.40 5.09 -5.73
N PHE A 130 5.54 5.29 -5.07
CA PHE A 130 6.22 6.58 -4.98
C PHE A 130 7.26 6.72 -6.09
N SER A 131 7.46 7.93 -6.58
CA SER A 131 8.66 8.22 -7.38
C SER A 131 9.87 8.38 -6.44
N VAL A 132 10.93 7.59 -6.65
CA VAL A 132 12.19 7.77 -5.89
C VAL A 132 13.10 8.83 -6.51
N THR A 133 12.75 9.34 -7.69
CA THR A 133 13.48 10.43 -8.36
C THR A 133 13.06 11.82 -7.87
N GLY A 134 12.06 11.89 -6.99
CA GLY A 134 11.65 13.11 -6.29
C GLY A 134 10.38 13.78 -6.85
N ALA A 135 9.66 13.15 -7.78
CA ALA A 135 8.33 13.62 -8.14
C ALA A 135 7.36 13.38 -6.97
N GLU A 136 6.56 14.39 -6.64
CA GLU A 136 5.63 14.32 -5.51
C GLU A 136 4.37 13.53 -5.86
N GLY A 137 3.78 12.91 -4.84
CA GLY A 137 2.53 12.18 -4.95
C GLY A 137 2.66 10.67 -5.10
N ILE A 138 1.49 10.05 -5.19
CA ILE A 138 1.27 8.63 -5.39
C ILE A 138 0.89 8.41 -6.84
N TYR A 139 1.54 7.45 -7.46
CA TYR A 139 1.27 7.01 -8.82
C TYR A 139 0.72 5.59 -8.78
N TRP A 140 0.02 5.21 -9.84
CA TRP A 140 -0.46 3.84 -10.00
C TRP A 140 -0.17 3.31 -11.40
N ILE A 141 -0.11 1.98 -11.51
CA ILE A 141 -0.04 1.25 -12.77
C ILE A 141 -1.09 0.13 -12.73
N SER A 142 -1.54 -0.27 -13.92
CA SER A 142 -2.41 -1.43 -14.10
C SER A 142 -1.67 -2.49 -14.88
N THR A 143 -1.68 -3.72 -14.37
CA THR A 143 -1.14 -4.87 -15.08
C THR A 143 -2.19 -5.97 -15.18
N THR A 144 -2.13 -6.74 -16.25
CA THR A 144 -2.90 -7.97 -16.45
C THR A 144 -1.92 -9.08 -16.83
N LEU A 145 -2.40 -10.33 -16.88
CA LEU A 145 -1.65 -11.45 -17.46
C LEU A 145 -1.16 -11.18 -18.90
N HIS A 146 -1.78 -10.24 -19.63
CA HIS A 146 -1.50 -9.97 -21.03
C HIS A 146 -0.87 -8.59 -21.29
N THR A 147 -0.75 -7.73 -20.28
CA THR A 147 -0.28 -6.36 -20.45
C THR A 147 0.50 -5.92 -19.21
N GLN A 148 1.81 -5.74 -19.38
CA GLN A 148 2.73 -5.43 -18.28
C GLN A 148 3.45 -4.08 -18.46
N ASN A 149 3.40 -3.48 -19.65
CA ASN A 149 4.17 -2.27 -19.98
C ASN A 149 3.27 -1.03 -20.07
N GLN A 150 2.57 -0.70 -18.98
CA GLN A 150 1.79 0.54 -18.87
C GLN A 150 2.62 1.62 -18.16
N PRO A 151 2.42 2.92 -18.48
CA PRO A 151 3.06 3.99 -17.73
C PRO A 151 2.41 4.14 -16.35
N PHE A 152 3.19 4.61 -15.37
CA PHE A 152 2.66 5.10 -14.11
C PHE A 152 1.89 6.40 -14.33
N ILE A 153 0.70 6.49 -13.72
CA ILE A 153 -0.20 7.64 -13.83
C ILE A 153 -0.34 8.26 -12.43
N PHE A 154 -0.34 9.59 -12.33
CA PHE A 154 -0.58 10.28 -11.06
C PHE A 154 -1.97 9.92 -10.50
N TYR A 155 -2.05 9.62 -9.20
CA TYR A 155 -3.27 9.15 -8.55
C TYR A 155 -3.68 10.01 -7.34
N ALA A 156 -2.77 10.29 -6.41
CA ALA A 156 -3.06 11.07 -5.21
C ALA A 156 -1.87 11.96 -4.79
N GLU A 157 -2.13 13.02 -4.04
CA GLU A 157 -1.09 13.99 -3.62
C GLU A 157 -0.14 13.42 -2.56
N ASN A 158 -0.59 12.46 -1.75
CA ASN A 158 0.18 11.82 -0.68
C ASN A 158 -0.49 10.53 -0.19
N PHE A 159 0.22 9.80 0.65
CA PHE A 159 -0.20 8.54 1.25
C PHE A 159 -1.51 8.66 2.04
N LEU A 160 -1.70 9.71 2.83
CA LEU A 160 -2.93 9.87 3.62
C LEU A 160 -4.16 10.08 2.74
N GLN A 161 -4.00 10.79 1.62
CA GLN A 161 -5.08 10.92 0.64
C GLN A 161 -5.37 9.58 -0.05
N TRP A 162 -4.34 8.85 -0.47
CA TRP A 162 -4.50 7.52 -1.04
C TRP A 162 -5.23 6.56 -0.08
N LEU A 163 -4.82 6.53 1.20
CA LEU A 163 -5.44 5.68 2.23
C LEU A 163 -6.90 6.06 2.49
N ARG A 164 -7.24 7.36 2.47
CA ARG A 164 -8.64 7.81 2.55
C ARG A 164 -9.46 7.32 1.37
N ASN A 165 -8.91 7.34 0.16
CA ASN A 165 -9.60 6.85 -1.02
C ASN A 165 -9.86 5.34 -0.90
N LEU A 166 -8.86 4.57 -0.44
CA LEU A 166 -9.02 3.13 -0.17
C LEU A 166 -10.14 2.85 0.85
N ILE A 167 -10.12 3.54 1.99
CA ILE A 167 -11.15 3.39 3.05
C ILE A 167 -12.53 3.80 2.52
N SER A 168 -12.62 4.88 1.74
CA SER A 168 -13.89 5.35 1.16
C SER A 168 -14.46 4.36 0.13
N ALA A 169 -13.59 3.56 -0.51
CA ALA A 169 -13.99 2.47 -1.40
C ALA A 169 -14.38 1.18 -0.64
N GLY A 170 -14.33 1.17 0.69
CA GLY A 170 -14.61 -0.03 1.50
C GLY A 170 -13.42 -0.99 1.58
N GLY A 171 -12.20 -0.50 1.35
CA GLY A 171 -10.97 -1.28 1.52
C GLY A 171 -10.52 -2.05 0.28
N ILE A 172 -11.29 -1.98 -0.81
CA ILE A 172 -10.97 -2.59 -2.10
C ILE A 172 -11.39 -1.59 -3.16
N PHE A 173 -10.51 -1.29 -4.13
CA PHE A 173 -10.91 -0.43 -5.24
C PHE A 173 -11.86 -1.17 -6.18
N GLU A 174 -12.65 -0.42 -6.96
CA GLU A 174 -13.51 -1.04 -7.96
C GLU A 174 -12.66 -1.79 -8.99
N ARG A 175 -12.99 -3.06 -9.27
CA ARG A 175 -12.32 -3.81 -10.34
C ARG A 175 -12.59 -3.08 -11.65
N PRO A 176 -11.56 -2.62 -12.37
CA PRO A 176 -11.79 -1.91 -13.62
C PRO A 176 -12.38 -2.85 -14.67
N HIS A 177 -13.41 -2.34 -15.34
CA HIS A 177 -14.04 -3.01 -16.47
C HIS A 177 -13.23 -2.74 -17.74
N PHE A 178 -12.52 -3.75 -18.25
CA PHE A 178 -11.93 -3.68 -19.58
C PHE A 178 -12.75 -4.47 -20.59
N LYS A 179 -12.95 -3.86 -21.77
CA LYS A 179 -13.68 -4.41 -22.91
C LYS A 179 -12.83 -5.40 -23.69
#